data_AF-A0AAW6HCM6-F1
#
_entry.id   AF-A0AAW6HCM6-F1
#
_cell.length_a   1.000
_cell.length_b   1.000
_cell.length_c   1.000
_cell.angle_alpha   90.00
_cell.angle_beta   90.00
_cell.angle_gamma   90.00
#
_symmetry.space_group_name_H-M   'P 1'
#
loop_
_entity.id
_entity.type
_entity.pdbx_description
1 polymer ?
#
loop_
_entity_poly.entity_id
_entity_poly.type
_entity_poly.pdbx_seq_one_letter_code
_entity_poly.pdbx_strand_id
1 'polypeptide(L)'
;MKNIFQSLSIATLLGLFVPFISSCSDDEEVFNEWNATYVSLQRNDYLSGNVKKFNLTHDANGIGGDEIKMAFTVKTQKAVSTDMVIVLSAKSETEGLDASQIVLSSSQVTLKEGQMTSEEITATVDPTIFASIMEKTSFSFSVSISNVTTNDKNTVISSNLSILPVIINKAAYCNLKSGTPSNSQLISNRAGWIVNVKEGVDGAPNNLIDGKTGTDVALNNKGFWFTVDLGET
;
A
#
# COMPACT_ATOMS: atom_id res chain seq x y z
N MET A 1 -43.79 -63.24 3.96
CA MET A 1 -43.36 -61.90 3.49
C MET A 1 -44.52 -61.28 2.72
N LYS A 2 -44.78 -60.00 2.97
CA LYS A 2 -46.04 -59.26 2.78
C LYS A 2 -46.44 -59.02 1.31
N ASN A 3 -47.68 -59.45 0.99
CA ASN A 3 -48.80 -58.84 0.24
C ASN A 3 -48.47 -57.77 -0.84
N ILE A 4 -48.67 -58.02 -2.16
CA ILE A 4 -49.89 -57.97 -3.00
C ILE A 4 -50.42 -56.54 -3.30
N PHE A 5 -50.25 -56.16 -4.59
CA PHE A 5 -51.00 -55.26 -5.50
C PHE A 5 -52.08 -54.29 -4.98
N GLN A 6 -52.12 -53.03 -5.49
CA GLN A 6 -53.18 -52.53 -6.40
C GLN A 6 -53.14 -51.00 -6.72
N SER A 7 -53.40 -50.74 -8.01
CA SER A 7 -54.02 -49.61 -8.75
C SER A 7 -54.33 -48.23 -8.14
N LEU A 8 -54.06 -47.22 -9.00
CA LEU A 8 -54.78 -45.97 -9.32
C LEU A 8 -56.08 -45.63 -8.56
N SER A 9 -56.19 -44.37 -8.10
CA SER A 9 -57.45 -43.61 -8.06
C SER A 9 -57.19 -42.10 -8.10
N ILE A 10 -57.88 -41.44 -9.04
CA ILE A 10 -58.02 -39.99 -9.20
C ILE A 10 -58.95 -39.46 -8.11
N ALA A 11 -58.59 -38.34 -7.48
CA ALA A 11 -59.53 -37.53 -6.71
C ALA A 11 -59.26 -36.04 -7.00
N THR A 12 -60.15 -35.46 -7.80
CA THR A 12 -60.37 -34.03 -7.91
C THR A 12 -60.96 -33.49 -6.60
N LEU A 13 -60.34 -32.46 -6.02
CA LEU A 13 -61.01 -31.61 -5.04
C LEU A 13 -60.79 -30.14 -5.39
N LEU A 14 -61.81 -29.56 -6.01
CA LEU A 14 -62.04 -28.13 -6.09
C LEU A 14 -62.25 -27.60 -4.66
N GLY A 15 -61.30 -26.81 -4.18
CA GLY A 15 -61.38 -26.07 -2.93
C GLY A 15 -60.94 -24.62 -3.16
N LEU A 16 -61.93 -23.75 -3.29
CA LEU A 16 -61.80 -22.29 -3.36
C LEU A 16 -60.93 -21.77 -2.20
N PHE A 17 -59.76 -21.23 -2.52
CA PHE A 17 -59.09 -20.25 -1.66
C PHE A 17 -59.03 -18.92 -2.38
N VAL A 18 -59.75 -17.97 -1.80
CA VAL A 18 -59.81 -16.56 -2.17
C VAL A 18 -58.39 -15.99 -2.15
N PRO A 19 -57.95 -15.27 -3.19
CA PRO A 19 -56.70 -14.52 -3.11
C PRO A 19 -56.91 -13.39 -2.12
N PHE A 20 -56.37 -13.51 -0.91
CA PHE A 20 -55.99 -12.34 -0.15
C PHE A 20 -54.80 -11.73 -0.89
N ILE A 21 -55.10 -10.93 -1.92
CA ILE A 21 -54.24 -9.85 -2.36
C ILE A 21 -54.18 -8.86 -1.19
N SER A 22 -53.33 -9.16 -0.22
CA SER A 22 -52.83 -8.16 0.70
C SER A 22 -51.96 -7.24 -0.14
N SER A 23 -52.60 -6.22 -0.70
CA SER A 23 -51.98 -5.00 -1.17
C SER A 23 -51.33 -4.31 0.01
N CYS A 24 -50.18 -4.82 0.46
CA CYS A 24 -49.22 -3.98 1.16
C CYS A 24 -48.44 -3.26 0.06
N SER A 25 -48.92 -2.08 -0.29
CA SER A 25 -48.14 -1.07 -0.98
C SER A 25 -47.03 -0.60 -0.03
N ASP A 26 -46.00 -1.41 0.11
CA ASP A 26 -44.70 -0.95 0.62
C ASP A 26 -43.81 -0.76 -0.62
N ASP A 27 -44.10 0.30 -1.37
CA ASP A 27 -43.16 0.91 -2.32
C ASP A 27 -42.10 1.72 -1.55
N GLU A 28 -41.56 1.14 -0.46
CA GLU A 28 -40.23 1.52 -0.04
C GLU A 28 -39.29 0.78 -0.99
N GLU A 29 -38.49 1.51 -1.77
CA GLU A 29 -37.50 0.89 -2.63
C GLU A 29 -36.50 0.11 -1.78
N VAL A 30 -36.81 -1.17 -1.57
CA VAL A 30 -36.02 -2.08 -0.74
C VAL A 30 -34.69 -2.30 -1.44
N PHE A 31 -33.61 -1.95 -0.74
CA PHE A 31 -32.25 -2.30 -1.15
C PHE A 31 -32.18 -3.76 -1.58
N ASN A 32 -31.70 -4.00 -2.81
CA ASN A 32 -31.60 -5.34 -3.39
C ASN A 32 -30.14 -5.64 -3.70
N GLU A 33 -29.52 -6.46 -2.84
CA GLU A 33 -28.11 -6.87 -2.92
C GLU A 33 -27.72 -7.46 -4.28
N TRP A 34 -28.63 -8.19 -4.93
CA TRP A 34 -28.38 -8.86 -6.21
C TRP A 34 -28.31 -7.87 -7.38
N ASN A 35 -29.06 -6.77 -7.28
CA ASN A 35 -29.18 -5.77 -8.32
C ASN A 35 -28.48 -4.46 -7.97
N ALA A 36 -27.78 -4.38 -6.84
CA ALA A 36 -27.18 -3.15 -6.37
C ALA A 36 -26.00 -2.71 -7.24
N THR A 37 -25.84 -1.39 -7.36
CA THR A 37 -24.67 -0.76 -7.97
C THR A 37 -23.63 -0.56 -6.87
N TYR A 38 -22.59 -1.40 -6.83
CA TYR A 38 -21.51 -1.20 -5.85
C TYR A 38 -20.43 -0.28 -6.41
N VAL A 39 -20.08 0.73 -5.62
CA VAL A 39 -19.02 1.69 -5.93
C VAL A 39 -17.74 1.26 -5.22
N SER A 40 -16.64 1.19 -5.97
CA SER A 40 -15.36 0.67 -5.51
C SER A 40 -14.19 1.50 -6.02
N LEU A 41 -13.04 1.35 -5.38
CA LEU A 41 -11.76 1.88 -5.81
C LEU A 41 -10.93 0.76 -6.41
N GLN A 42 -10.25 1.03 -7.52
CA GLN A 42 -9.29 0.11 -8.10
C GLN A 42 -8.01 0.86 -8.50
N ARG A 43 -6.89 0.43 -7.93
CA ARG A 43 -5.56 0.86 -8.38
C ARG A 43 -5.26 0.34 -9.78
N ASN A 44 -4.46 1.09 -10.54
CA ASN A 44 -4.04 0.65 -11.86
C ASN A 44 -3.12 -0.58 -11.80
N ASP A 45 -2.34 -0.71 -10.73
CA ASP A 45 -1.44 -1.83 -10.46
C ASP A 45 -2.07 -2.85 -9.50
N TYR A 46 -3.38 -3.12 -9.63
CA TYR A 46 -4.15 -4.01 -8.74
C TYR A 46 -3.62 -5.45 -8.63
N LEU A 47 -2.76 -5.89 -9.56
CA LEU A 47 -2.10 -7.20 -9.50
C LEU A 47 -0.88 -7.23 -8.57
N SER A 48 -0.37 -6.08 -8.13
CA SER A 48 0.81 -5.96 -7.27
C SER A 48 0.49 -6.09 -5.77
N GLY A 49 -0.68 -6.63 -5.43
CA GLY A 49 -1.18 -6.80 -4.07
C GLY A 49 -2.00 -5.63 -3.55
N ASN A 50 -2.79 -5.90 -2.51
CA ASN A 50 -3.81 -4.97 -2.00
C ASN A 50 -3.25 -3.68 -1.40
N VAL A 51 -2.04 -3.73 -0.82
CA VAL A 51 -1.38 -2.58 -0.20
C VAL A 51 -0.34 -2.01 -1.14
N LYS A 52 -0.42 -0.71 -1.45
CA LYS A 52 0.61 -0.03 -2.24
C LYS A 52 1.81 0.20 -1.33
N LYS A 53 3.01 -0.14 -1.80
CA LYS A 53 4.24 0.06 -1.05
C LYS A 53 5.17 0.98 -1.84
N PHE A 54 5.75 1.94 -1.13
CA PHE A 54 6.83 2.80 -1.62
C PHE A 54 8.04 2.62 -0.73
N ASN A 55 9.24 2.59 -1.31
CA ASN A 55 10.49 2.44 -0.59
C ASN A 55 11.39 3.64 -0.88
N LEU A 56 11.74 4.35 0.19
CA LEU A 56 12.55 5.55 0.14
C LEU A 56 13.96 5.29 0.68
N THR A 57 14.94 5.93 0.05
CA THR A 57 16.31 6.03 0.54
C THR A 57 16.53 7.40 1.19
N HIS A 58 17.54 7.49 2.06
CA HIS A 58 17.94 8.76 2.67
C HIS A 58 19.46 8.85 2.74
N ASP A 59 20.02 9.85 2.08
CA ASP A 59 21.46 10.11 2.08
C ASP A 59 21.74 11.62 2.09
N ALA A 60 23.01 12.01 1.93
CA ALA A 60 23.44 13.41 1.97
C ALA A 60 22.75 14.31 0.92
N ASN A 61 22.20 13.73 -0.15
CA ASN A 61 21.43 14.45 -1.17
C ASN A 61 19.93 14.58 -0.82
N GLY A 62 19.49 14.04 0.32
CA GLY A 62 18.10 14.05 0.77
C GLY A 62 17.39 12.71 0.56
N ILE A 63 16.06 12.78 0.42
CA ILE A 63 15.19 11.61 0.25
C ILE A 63 15.11 11.23 -1.23
N GLY A 64 15.37 9.95 -1.52
CA GLY A 64 15.24 9.35 -2.85
C GLY A 64 14.43 8.08 -2.82
N GLY A 65 14.51 7.27 -3.89
CA GLY A 65 13.77 6.02 -4.03
C GLY A 65 12.52 6.18 -4.87
N ASP A 66 11.46 5.46 -4.51
CA ASP A 66 10.20 5.47 -5.25
C ASP A 66 9.51 6.85 -5.23
N GLU A 67 8.93 7.26 -6.35
CA GLU A 67 7.96 8.37 -6.37
C GLU A 67 6.70 7.93 -5.62
N ILE A 68 6.31 8.67 -4.58
CA ILE A 68 5.06 8.39 -3.84
C ILE A 68 3.88 8.89 -4.67
N LYS A 69 3.44 8.04 -5.59
CA LYS A 69 2.29 8.29 -6.46
C LYS A 69 1.47 7.02 -6.64
N MET A 70 0.23 7.05 -6.16
CA MET A 70 -0.74 5.97 -6.33
C MET A 70 -1.83 6.41 -7.30
N ALA A 71 -1.86 5.83 -8.50
CA ALA A 71 -2.92 6.03 -9.48
C ALA A 71 -4.05 5.00 -9.30
N PHE A 72 -5.29 5.48 -9.32
CA PHE A 72 -6.48 4.65 -9.14
C PHE A 72 -7.71 5.26 -9.84
N THR A 73 -8.77 4.45 -9.96
CA THR A 73 -10.06 4.85 -10.53
C THR A 73 -11.19 4.44 -9.60
N VAL A 74 -12.32 5.13 -9.70
CA VAL A 74 -13.60 4.67 -9.16
C VAL A 74 -14.25 3.76 -10.18
N LYS A 75 -14.77 2.62 -9.72
CA LYS A 75 -15.43 1.62 -10.57
C LYS A 75 -16.77 1.17 -10.01
N THR A 76 -17.66 0.85 -10.93
CA THR A 76 -18.90 0.12 -10.67
C THR A 76 -18.92 -1.18 -11.47
N GLN A 77 -19.63 -2.18 -10.97
CA GLN A 77 -19.76 -3.49 -11.63
C GLN A 77 -20.67 -3.51 -12.87
N LYS A 78 -21.45 -2.44 -13.06
CA LYS A 78 -22.33 -2.22 -14.20
C LYS A 78 -22.40 -0.72 -14.49
N ALA A 79 -22.82 -0.38 -15.71
CA ALA A 79 -23.01 1.02 -16.11
C ALA A 79 -23.99 1.71 -15.15
N VAL A 80 -23.66 2.92 -14.72
CA VAL A 80 -24.53 3.70 -13.83
C VAL A 80 -25.76 4.18 -14.61
N SER A 81 -26.94 4.10 -13.98
CA SER A 81 -28.23 4.47 -14.59
C SER A 81 -28.53 5.96 -14.52
N THR A 82 -27.81 6.71 -13.67
CA THR A 82 -27.85 8.16 -13.55
C THR A 82 -26.47 8.67 -13.20
N ASP A 83 -26.22 9.97 -13.39
CA ASP A 83 -24.99 10.61 -12.93
C ASP A 83 -24.77 10.36 -11.43
N MET A 84 -23.55 9.97 -11.09
CA MET A 84 -23.12 9.67 -9.73
C MET A 84 -21.91 10.52 -9.36
N VAL A 85 -21.99 11.19 -8.21
CA VAL A 85 -20.89 11.97 -7.65
C VAL A 85 -20.31 11.22 -6.46
N ILE A 86 -18.99 11.01 -6.48
CA ILE A 86 -18.25 10.25 -5.47
C ILE A 86 -17.25 11.20 -4.82
N VAL A 87 -17.31 11.29 -3.48
CA VAL A 87 -16.37 12.08 -2.68
C VAL A 87 -15.31 11.15 -2.10
N LEU A 88 -14.06 11.52 -2.28
CA LEU A 88 -12.88 10.80 -1.82
C LEU A 88 -12.24 11.54 -0.64
N SER A 89 -11.66 10.80 0.29
CA SER A 89 -10.81 11.36 1.34
C SER A 89 -9.50 10.60 1.46
N ALA A 90 -8.49 11.30 1.96
CA ALA A 90 -7.25 10.71 2.42
C ALA A 90 -7.20 10.75 3.94
N LYS A 91 -6.73 9.68 4.56
CA LYS A 91 -6.58 9.56 6.01
C LYS A 91 -5.14 9.15 6.31
N SER A 92 -4.46 9.92 7.15
CA SER A 92 -3.22 9.46 7.76
C SER A 92 -3.50 8.44 8.87
N GLU A 93 -2.66 7.41 8.95
CA GLU A 93 -2.77 6.33 9.92
C GLU A 93 -1.56 6.23 10.85
N THR A 94 -0.52 7.05 10.62
CA THR A 94 0.71 7.06 11.41
C THR A 94 1.09 8.49 11.79
N GLU A 95 1.57 8.67 13.02
CA GLU A 95 2.18 9.95 13.43
C GLU A 95 3.37 10.30 12.53
N GLY A 96 3.59 11.60 12.28
CA GLY A 96 4.66 12.07 11.41
C GLY A 96 4.31 12.14 9.92
N LEU A 97 3.09 11.74 9.52
CA LEU A 97 2.49 12.06 8.22
C LEU A 97 1.16 12.78 8.48
N ASP A 98 1.07 14.06 8.19
CA ASP A 98 -0.20 14.79 8.32
C ASP A 98 -1.11 14.52 7.11
N ALA A 99 -2.42 14.46 7.31
CA ALA A 99 -3.37 14.22 6.22
C ALA A 99 -3.32 15.32 5.13
N SER A 100 -2.97 16.56 5.51
CA SER A 100 -2.79 17.68 4.57
C SER A 100 -1.61 17.51 3.62
N GLN A 101 -0.66 16.61 3.94
CA GLN A 101 0.48 16.29 3.08
C GLN A 101 0.13 15.23 2.02
N ILE A 102 -1.06 14.62 2.10
CA ILE A 102 -1.56 13.66 1.13
C ILE A 102 -2.44 14.40 0.12
N VAL A 103 -1.91 14.59 -1.07
CA VAL A 103 -2.58 15.38 -2.12
C VAL A 103 -3.27 14.44 -3.11
N LEU A 104 -4.60 14.56 -3.19
CA LEU A 104 -5.41 13.95 -4.25
C LEU A 104 -5.46 14.91 -5.46
N SER A 105 -5.31 14.39 -6.68
CA SER A 105 -5.52 15.20 -7.89
C SER A 105 -6.96 15.69 -8.02
N SER A 106 -7.92 14.95 -7.46
CA SER A 106 -9.28 15.42 -7.19
C SER A 106 -9.85 14.70 -5.97
N SER A 107 -10.56 15.43 -5.11
CA SER A 107 -11.32 14.88 -3.98
C SER A 107 -12.76 14.52 -4.34
N GLN A 108 -13.18 14.79 -5.57
CA GLN A 108 -14.51 14.47 -6.06
C GLN A 108 -14.43 13.97 -7.51
N VAL A 109 -15.16 12.93 -7.83
CA VAL A 109 -15.23 12.39 -9.19
C VAL A 109 -16.67 12.13 -9.58
N THR A 110 -16.96 12.23 -10.87
CA THR A 110 -18.29 12.01 -11.44
C THR A 110 -18.24 10.85 -12.41
N LEU A 111 -19.10 9.86 -12.21
CA LEU A 111 -19.45 8.87 -13.22
C LEU A 111 -20.71 9.35 -13.91
N LYS A 112 -20.64 9.59 -15.21
CA LYS A 112 -21.80 9.94 -16.03
C LYS A 112 -22.66 8.72 -16.32
N GLU A 113 -23.95 8.94 -16.53
CA GLU A 113 -24.86 7.90 -17.01
C GLU A 113 -24.22 7.06 -18.14
N GLY A 114 -24.31 5.73 -18.02
CA GLY A 114 -23.69 4.79 -18.95
C GLY A 114 -22.23 4.43 -18.66
N GLN A 115 -21.53 5.14 -17.77
CA GLN A 115 -20.13 4.84 -17.43
C GLN A 115 -20.00 3.78 -16.33
N MET A 116 -18.84 3.10 -16.31
CA MET A 116 -18.46 2.11 -15.29
C MET A 116 -17.13 2.43 -14.60
N THR A 117 -16.37 3.38 -15.14
CA THR A 117 -15.03 3.71 -14.68
C THR A 117 -14.83 5.20 -14.84
N SER A 118 -14.28 5.82 -13.80
CA SER A 118 -14.02 7.25 -13.79
C SER A 118 -12.75 7.59 -14.57
N GLU A 119 -12.48 8.88 -14.71
CA GLU A 119 -11.12 9.35 -14.96
C GLU A 119 -10.16 8.89 -13.85
N GLU A 120 -8.87 8.86 -14.17
CA GLU A 120 -7.82 8.49 -13.22
C GLU A 120 -7.61 9.58 -12.17
N ILE A 121 -7.44 9.15 -10.92
CA ILE A 121 -7.09 9.98 -9.78
C ILE A 121 -5.73 9.53 -9.25
N THR A 122 -4.93 10.47 -8.76
CA THR A 122 -3.65 10.18 -8.11
C THR A 122 -3.65 10.67 -6.68
N ALA A 123 -3.13 9.86 -5.75
CA ALA A 123 -2.72 10.29 -4.43
C ALA A 123 -1.19 10.42 -4.37
N THR A 124 -0.69 11.55 -3.88
CA THR A 124 0.75 11.86 -3.82
C THR A 124 1.16 12.38 -2.45
N VAL A 125 2.43 12.18 -2.09
CA VAL A 125 3.07 12.75 -0.90
C VAL A 125 4.45 13.23 -1.31
N ASP A 126 4.82 14.45 -0.93
CA ASP A 126 6.18 14.95 -1.14
C ASP A 126 7.15 14.21 -0.20
N PRO A 127 8.13 13.43 -0.72
CA PRO A 127 9.03 12.65 0.13
C PRO A 127 9.96 13.53 1.00
N THR A 128 10.15 14.81 0.67
CA THR A 128 11.07 15.71 1.41
C THR A 128 10.62 15.98 2.83
N ILE A 129 9.32 15.81 3.14
CA ILE A 129 8.79 15.95 4.50
C ILE A 129 9.44 14.98 5.50
N PHE A 130 10.03 13.89 5.00
CA PHE A 130 10.68 12.88 5.82
C PHE A 130 12.19 13.13 6.02
N ALA A 131 12.75 14.20 5.47
CA ALA A 131 14.20 14.46 5.50
C ALA A 131 14.77 14.68 6.92
N SER A 132 13.97 15.19 7.86
CA SER A 132 14.41 15.37 9.25
C SER A 132 14.42 14.06 10.05
N ILE A 133 13.90 12.97 9.49
CA ILE A 133 13.79 11.68 10.17
C ILE A 133 15.01 10.84 9.79
N MET A 134 15.97 10.75 10.71
CA MET A 134 17.22 10.02 10.47
C MET A 134 17.01 8.51 10.52
N GLU A 135 15.99 8.06 11.26
CA GLU A 135 15.82 6.66 11.57
C GLU A 135 15.06 5.92 10.46
N LYS A 136 15.17 4.59 10.49
CA LYS A 136 14.32 3.74 9.65
C LYS A 136 12.90 3.82 10.21
N THR A 137 11.96 4.23 9.37
CA THR A 137 10.57 4.47 9.78
C THR A 137 9.61 4.06 8.67
N SER A 138 8.43 3.57 9.04
CA SER A 138 7.33 3.27 8.12
C SER A 138 6.14 4.15 8.44
N PHE A 139 5.52 4.71 7.41
CA PHE A 139 4.30 5.51 7.49
C PHE A 139 3.19 4.82 6.71
N SER A 140 1.94 5.01 7.13
CA SER A 140 0.77 4.56 6.38
C SER A 140 -0.29 5.63 6.24
N PHE A 141 -0.99 5.55 5.12
CA PHE A 141 -2.20 6.31 4.87
C PHE A 141 -3.15 5.48 4.01
N SER A 142 -4.40 5.91 3.94
CA SER A 142 -5.40 5.31 3.07
C SER A 142 -6.19 6.37 2.30
N VAL A 143 -6.65 5.99 1.11
CA VAL A 143 -7.64 6.75 0.34
C VAL A 143 -8.95 5.98 0.39
N SER A 144 -10.06 6.66 0.67
CA SER A 144 -11.37 6.02 0.79
C SER A 144 -12.50 6.79 0.11
N ILE A 145 -13.56 6.06 -0.22
CA ILE A 145 -14.84 6.67 -0.61
C ILE A 145 -15.54 7.14 0.67
N SER A 146 -15.78 8.45 0.77
CA SER A 146 -16.42 9.07 1.93
C SER A 146 -17.92 9.24 1.76
N ASN A 147 -18.36 9.52 0.53
CA ASN A 147 -19.77 9.68 0.21
C ASN A 147 -20.03 9.35 -1.26
N VAL A 148 -21.25 8.93 -1.57
CA VAL A 148 -21.79 8.77 -2.92
C VAL A 148 -23.13 9.47 -2.99
N THR A 149 -23.34 10.29 -4.01
CA THR A 149 -24.60 10.98 -4.30
C THR A 149 -25.08 10.60 -5.68
N THR A 150 -26.29 10.03 -5.76
CA THR A 150 -26.91 9.50 -6.98
C THR A 150 -28.42 9.43 -6.80
N ASN A 151 -29.16 9.42 -7.92
CA ASN A 151 -30.60 9.17 -7.92
C ASN A 151 -30.94 7.65 -7.95
N ASP A 152 -29.95 6.79 -8.19
CA ASP A 152 -30.11 5.33 -8.08
C ASP A 152 -30.09 4.89 -6.61
N LYS A 153 -31.29 4.69 -6.04
CA LYS A 153 -31.49 4.29 -4.63
C LYS A 153 -30.88 2.93 -4.29
N ASN A 154 -30.62 2.07 -5.28
CA ASN A 154 -29.98 0.78 -5.07
C ASN A 154 -28.45 0.84 -5.27
N THR A 155 -27.83 1.95 -4.86
CA THR A 155 -26.36 2.15 -4.90
C THR A 155 -25.76 2.02 -3.52
N VAL A 156 -24.65 1.29 -3.42
CA VAL A 156 -23.92 1.11 -2.16
C VAL A 156 -22.41 1.24 -2.34
N ILE A 157 -21.73 1.69 -1.30
CA ILE A 157 -20.26 1.68 -1.26
C ILE A 157 -19.80 0.26 -0.94
N SER A 158 -18.84 -0.27 -1.71
CA SER A 158 -18.29 -1.61 -1.48
C SER A 158 -17.64 -1.71 -0.09
N SER A 159 -17.98 -2.74 0.68
CA SER A 159 -17.37 -2.99 2.00
C SER A 159 -15.90 -3.40 1.93
N ASN A 160 -15.48 -4.05 0.83
CA ASN A 160 -14.15 -4.63 0.70
C ASN A 160 -13.21 -3.82 -0.21
N LEU A 161 -13.76 -2.97 -1.07
CA LEU A 161 -13.01 -2.27 -2.11
C LEU A 161 -13.17 -0.74 -2.05
N SER A 162 -13.64 -0.20 -0.92
CA SER A 162 -13.80 1.26 -0.73
C SER A 162 -12.58 1.97 -0.18
N ILE A 163 -11.52 1.22 0.16
CA ILE A 163 -10.30 1.73 0.80
C ILE A 163 -9.08 1.21 0.05
N LEU A 164 -8.15 2.12 -0.28
CA LEU A 164 -6.84 1.82 -0.85
C LEU A 164 -5.75 2.11 0.19
N PRO A 165 -5.17 1.09 0.84
CA PRO A 165 -4.12 1.27 1.81
C PRO A 165 -2.75 1.46 1.17
N VAL A 166 -1.93 2.32 1.78
CA VAL A 166 -0.57 2.67 1.35
C VAL A 166 0.39 2.57 2.52
N ILE A 167 1.58 2.02 2.26
CA ILE A 167 2.73 2.02 3.17
C ILE A 167 3.91 2.69 2.48
N ILE A 168 4.55 3.62 3.17
CA ILE A 168 5.81 4.26 2.78
C ILE A 168 6.88 3.74 3.73
N ASN A 169 7.85 2.99 3.23
CA ASN A 169 8.99 2.52 3.98
C ASN A 169 10.18 3.41 3.71
N LYS A 170 10.66 4.11 4.74
CA LYS A 170 11.85 4.93 4.64
C LYS A 170 13.02 4.25 5.31
N ALA A 171 14.14 4.15 4.60
CA ALA A 171 15.40 3.72 5.17
C ALA A 171 15.98 4.77 6.15
N ALA A 172 16.79 4.29 7.09
CA ALA A 172 17.62 5.18 7.90
C ALA A 172 18.58 5.97 6.99
N TYR A 173 18.97 7.16 7.45
CA TYR A 173 20.00 7.96 6.82
C TYR A 173 21.29 7.14 6.69
N CYS A 174 21.81 7.04 5.47
CA CYS A 174 23.05 6.35 5.18
C CYS A 174 23.83 7.11 4.11
N ASN A 175 24.95 7.71 4.50
CA ASN A 175 25.89 8.34 3.58
C ASN A 175 26.92 7.34 3.01
N LEU A 176 26.83 6.06 3.37
CA LEU A 176 27.63 5.00 2.80
C LEU A 176 26.93 4.45 1.55
N LYS A 177 27.47 4.77 0.38
CA LYS A 177 27.05 4.18 -0.89
C LYS A 177 28.08 3.17 -1.34
N SER A 178 27.62 1.97 -1.71
CA SER A 178 28.47 1.01 -2.40
C SER A 178 28.80 1.53 -3.80
N GLY A 179 30.08 1.46 -4.19
CA GLY A 179 30.56 1.95 -5.48
C GLY A 179 31.94 2.60 -5.36
N THR A 180 32.47 3.07 -6.49
CA THR A 180 33.67 3.90 -6.51
C THR A 180 33.25 5.37 -6.48
N PRO A 181 33.62 6.15 -5.45
CA PRO A 181 33.35 7.58 -5.44
C PRO A 181 33.97 8.27 -6.66
N SER A 182 33.30 9.27 -7.23
CA SER A 182 33.83 10.06 -8.35
C SER A 182 35.13 10.79 -7.98
N ASN A 183 35.30 11.10 -6.70
CA ASN A 183 36.48 11.69 -6.09
C ASN A 183 37.25 10.67 -5.24
N SER A 184 37.23 9.37 -5.60
CA SER A 184 37.98 8.35 -4.87
C SER A 184 39.46 8.71 -4.84
N GLN A 185 39.96 9.08 -3.66
CA GLN A 185 41.36 9.36 -3.43
C GLN A 185 41.90 8.29 -2.50
N LEU A 186 42.95 7.60 -2.95
CA LEU A 186 43.69 6.71 -2.07
C LEU A 186 44.42 7.57 -1.05
N ILE A 187 44.06 7.44 0.22
CA ILE A 187 44.86 8.02 1.31
C ILE A 187 46.16 7.23 1.38
N SER A 188 47.25 7.84 0.89
CA SER A 188 48.56 7.21 0.75
C SER A 188 49.37 7.26 2.06
N ASN A 189 49.21 8.32 2.84
CA ASN A 189 49.81 8.42 4.17
C ASN A 189 48.80 8.04 5.24
N ARG A 190 49.04 6.90 5.89
CA ARG A 190 48.25 6.36 7.00
C ARG A 190 49.06 6.22 8.29
N ALA A 191 50.23 6.87 8.36
CA ALA A 191 51.17 6.70 9.47
C ALA A 191 50.59 7.16 10.82
N GLY A 192 49.63 8.10 10.80
CA GLY A 192 48.93 8.58 12.00
C GLY A 192 47.70 7.75 12.38
N TRP A 193 47.32 6.73 11.59
CA TRP A 193 46.12 5.94 11.86
C TRP A 193 46.41 4.89 12.92
N ILE A 194 45.50 4.75 13.88
CA ILE A 194 45.60 3.76 14.94
C ILE A 194 44.53 2.71 14.73
N VAL A 195 44.96 1.46 14.52
CA VAL A 195 44.06 0.32 14.33
C VAL A 195 44.05 -0.53 15.58
N ASN A 196 42.86 -0.76 16.15
CA ASN A 196 42.67 -1.74 17.22
C ASN A 196 41.78 -2.86 16.71
N VAL A 197 42.19 -4.11 16.95
CA VAL A 197 41.38 -5.29 16.66
C VAL A 197 40.96 -5.95 17.96
N LYS A 198 39.82 -6.61 17.95
CA LYS A 198 39.37 -7.46 19.06
C LYS A 198 40.44 -8.49 19.45
N GLU A 199 40.58 -8.77 20.74
CA GLU A 199 41.45 -9.84 21.24
C GLU A 199 41.13 -11.19 20.58
N GLY A 200 42.18 -11.96 20.26
CA GLY A 200 42.09 -13.29 19.65
C GLY A 200 41.99 -13.30 18.13
N VAL A 201 42.05 -12.15 17.46
CA VAL A 201 42.21 -12.04 16.00
C VAL A 201 43.65 -12.41 15.62
N ASP A 202 43.80 -13.21 14.57
CA ASP A 202 45.09 -13.55 13.98
C ASP A 202 45.55 -12.43 13.04
N GLY A 203 46.86 -12.12 13.06
CA GLY A 203 47.45 -11.04 12.27
C GLY A 203 47.64 -9.74 13.06
N ALA A 204 48.49 -8.85 12.53
CA ALA A 204 48.76 -7.56 13.16
C ALA A 204 47.69 -6.54 12.77
N PRO A 205 47.21 -5.66 13.68
CA PRO A 205 46.21 -4.64 13.35
C PRO A 205 46.56 -3.80 12.12
N ASN A 206 47.84 -3.44 11.96
CA ASN A 206 48.32 -2.63 10.84
C ASN A 206 48.19 -3.32 9.47
N ASN A 207 48.00 -4.63 9.41
CA ASN A 207 47.74 -5.34 8.15
C ASN A 207 46.49 -4.80 7.43
N LEU A 208 45.53 -4.21 8.16
CA LEU A 208 44.34 -3.57 7.56
C LEU A 208 44.66 -2.29 6.77
N ILE A 209 45.80 -1.64 7.01
CA ILE A 209 46.12 -0.32 6.48
C ILE A 209 47.50 -0.22 5.82
N ASP A 210 48.31 -1.27 5.85
CA ASP A 210 49.71 -1.26 5.38
C ASP A 210 49.85 -1.16 3.84
N GLY A 211 48.77 -1.35 3.10
CA GLY A 211 48.75 -1.28 1.64
C GLY A 211 49.46 -2.45 0.95
N LYS A 212 49.77 -3.53 1.67
CA LYS A 212 50.42 -4.72 1.11
C LYS A 212 49.38 -5.75 0.70
N THR A 213 49.67 -6.46 -0.38
CA THR A 213 48.90 -7.66 -0.76
C THR A 213 49.46 -8.87 -0.01
N GLY A 214 48.59 -9.69 0.58
CA GLY A 214 48.99 -10.92 1.29
C GLY A 214 49.23 -10.75 2.79
N THR A 215 48.92 -9.59 3.35
CA THR A 215 48.74 -9.37 4.78
C THR A 215 47.25 -9.24 5.08
N ASP A 216 46.78 -9.88 6.14
CA ASP A 216 45.39 -9.83 6.56
C ASP A 216 45.26 -9.89 8.09
N VAL A 217 44.04 -9.62 8.55
CA VAL A 217 43.60 -9.98 9.89
C VAL A 217 42.40 -10.90 9.75
N ALA A 218 42.39 -11.98 10.52
CA ALA A 218 41.39 -13.03 10.38
C ALA A 218 40.94 -13.57 11.73
N LEU A 219 39.70 -14.06 11.78
CA LEU A 219 39.19 -14.82 12.91
C LEU A 219 38.38 -16.01 12.40
N ASN A 220 38.84 -17.22 12.69
CA ASN A 220 38.22 -18.43 12.18
C ASN A 220 36.79 -18.63 12.70
N ASN A 221 35.85 -18.82 11.76
CA ASN A 221 34.45 -19.16 12.01
C ASN A 221 33.69 -18.19 12.95
N LYS A 222 34.16 -16.95 13.10
CA LYS A 222 33.53 -15.92 13.93
C LYS A 222 33.72 -14.54 13.32
N GLY A 223 32.71 -13.68 13.45
CA GLY A 223 32.87 -12.26 13.18
C GLY A 223 33.76 -11.59 14.23
N PHE A 224 34.52 -10.59 13.81
CA PHE A 224 35.29 -9.72 14.70
C PHE A 224 34.96 -8.26 14.43
N TRP A 225 35.30 -7.40 15.38
CA TRP A 225 35.22 -5.95 15.23
C TRP A 225 36.64 -5.38 15.30
N PHE A 226 36.82 -4.24 14.65
CA PHE A 226 38.02 -3.43 14.73
C PHE A 226 37.60 -1.96 14.78
N THR A 227 38.52 -1.11 15.19
CA THR A 227 38.37 0.35 15.15
C THR A 227 39.57 0.92 14.41
N VAL A 228 39.33 1.98 13.65
CA VAL A 228 40.40 2.76 13.01
C VAL A 228 40.19 4.20 13.44
N ASP A 229 41.13 4.73 14.22
CA ASP A 229 41.24 6.16 14.47
C ASP A 229 42.05 6.76 13.31
N LEU A 230 41.46 7.73 12.60
CA LEU A 230 42.10 8.38 11.46
C LEU A 230 43.04 9.53 11.89
N GLY A 231 43.12 9.82 13.20
CA GLY A 231 43.85 10.95 13.76
C GLY A 231 43.09 12.28 13.63
N GLU A 232 43.64 13.35 14.21
CA GLU A 232 43.16 14.70 13.96
C GLU A 232 43.51 15.13 12.51
N THR A 233 42.51 15.61 11.77
CA THR A 233 42.68 16.18 10.41
C THR A 233 43.09 17.64 10.46
#